data_AF-A0A9E2C620-F1
#
_entry.id   AF-A0A9E2C620-F1
#
_cell.length_a   1.000
_cell.length_b   1.000
_cell.length_c   1.000
_cell.angle_alpha   90.00
_cell.angle_beta   90.00
_cell.angle_gamma   90.00
#
_symmetry.space_group_name_H-M   'P 1'
#
loop_
_entity.id
_entity.type
_entity.pdbx_description
1 polymer ?
#
loop_
_entity_poly.entity_id
_entity_poly.type
_entity_poly.pdbx_seq_one_letter_code
_entity_poly.pdbx_strand_id
1 'polypeptide(L)'
;MHAAARLTLPVTVLALLAGCSNISFKQGAGGGELKRAEAACLSTTSERSAFAQCMEAKGWWTRSMDELSEIGLVMVEDAEAGATDAGVTLGAPPDAPNRGVPPAAARPAPPKKDPLDRLRIAMWAKAGAGGAELEAARSQCLTTLGEAHHSDPAAGTVTRGLYECLRAKGWAGLTLR
;
A
#
# COMPACT_ATOMS: atom_id res chain seq x y z
N MET A 1 -9.89 -66.96 1.57
CA MET A 1 -8.56 -66.32 1.68
C MET A 1 -8.22 -65.83 0.28
N HIS A 2 -8.23 -64.54 -0.11
CA HIS A 2 -7.85 -63.31 0.58
C HIS A 2 -8.82 -62.16 0.30
N ALA A 3 -8.78 -61.19 1.22
CA ALA A 3 -9.65 -60.04 1.35
C ALA A 3 -9.36 -58.93 0.32
N ALA A 4 -10.38 -58.11 0.11
CA ALA A 4 -10.38 -56.87 -0.64
C ALA A 4 -9.35 -55.86 -0.10
N ALA A 5 -8.75 -55.07 -1.01
CA ALA A 5 -8.10 -53.81 -0.64
C ALA A 5 -8.46 -52.75 -1.67
N ARG A 6 -9.48 -51.95 -1.34
CA ARG A 6 -9.89 -50.74 -2.06
C ARG A 6 -8.75 -49.73 -1.98
N LEU A 7 -8.08 -49.50 -3.10
CA LEU A 7 -6.96 -48.57 -3.24
C LEU A 7 -7.49 -47.19 -3.65
N THR A 8 -8.26 -46.56 -2.76
CA THR A 8 -8.72 -45.16 -2.94
C THR A 8 -8.69 -44.45 -1.59
N LEU A 9 -7.50 -44.07 -1.11
CA LEU A 9 -7.25 -42.99 -0.15
C LEU A 9 -5.74 -42.99 0.14
N PRO A 10 -4.96 -42.09 -0.52
CA PRO A 10 -4.42 -40.99 0.28
C PRO A 10 -4.15 -39.75 -0.58
N VAL A 11 -5.19 -39.10 -1.12
CA VAL A 11 -5.03 -37.73 -1.70
C VAL A 11 -5.62 -36.68 -0.75
N THR A 12 -6.51 -37.07 0.16
CA THR A 12 -7.24 -36.12 1.02
C THR A 12 -6.43 -35.54 2.18
N VAL A 13 -5.26 -36.07 2.50
CA VAL A 13 -4.49 -35.62 3.69
C VAL A 13 -3.62 -34.39 3.39
N LEU A 14 -3.29 -34.08 2.13
CA LEU A 14 -2.45 -32.92 1.79
C LEU A 14 -3.18 -31.56 1.82
N ALA A 15 -4.51 -31.52 1.93
CA ALA A 15 -5.29 -30.28 1.89
C ALA A 15 -5.43 -29.58 3.26
N LEU A 16 -4.99 -30.18 4.36
CA LEU A 16 -5.17 -29.64 5.72
C LEU A 16 -4.03 -28.74 6.21
N LEU A 17 -3.07 -28.41 5.34
CA LEU A 17 -1.94 -27.53 5.64
C LEU A 17 -2.19 -26.05 5.25
N ALA A 18 -3.44 -25.63 5.07
CA ALA A 18 -3.80 -24.21 4.97
C ALA A 18 -3.71 -23.54 6.35
N GLY A 19 -2.48 -23.48 6.89
CA GLY A 19 -2.15 -22.82 8.13
C GLY A 19 -2.36 -21.30 8.04
N CYS A 20 -2.92 -20.74 9.11
CA CYS A 20 -2.89 -19.34 9.56
C CYS A 20 -2.60 -18.28 8.49
N SER A 21 -3.47 -18.14 7.49
CA SER A 21 -3.37 -17.07 6.51
C SER A 21 -3.96 -15.75 7.01
N ASN A 22 -4.11 -15.55 8.32
CA ASN A 22 -4.65 -14.31 8.87
C ASN A 22 -3.77 -13.84 10.04
N ILE A 23 -3.62 -12.53 10.19
CA ILE A 23 -3.08 -11.90 11.40
C ILE A 23 -4.22 -11.23 12.16
N SER A 24 -4.26 -11.45 13.48
CA SER A 24 -5.24 -10.84 14.38
C SER A 24 -4.53 -10.07 15.48
N PHE A 25 -4.92 -8.81 15.68
CA PHE A 25 -4.33 -7.93 16.69
C PHE A 25 -5.42 -7.18 17.47
N LYS A 26 -5.21 -7.03 18.78
CA LYS A 26 -6.06 -6.23 19.67
C LYS A 26 -5.14 -5.51 20.66
N GLN A 27 -5.26 -4.18 20.74
CA GLN A 27 -4.44 -3.35 21.62
C GLN A 27 -4.54 -3.84 23.07
N GLY A 28 -3.40 -4.11 23.70
CA GLY A 28 -3.31 -4.58 25.09
C GLY A 28 -3.64 -6.07 25.33
N ALA A 29 -4.03 -6.84 24.30
CA ALA A 29 -4.34 -8.26 24.47
C ALA A 29 -3.07 -9.15 24.38
N GLY A 30 -2.96 -10.12 25.28
CA GLY A 30 -1.86 -11.08 25.28
C GLY A 30 -2.10 -12.29 24.37
N GLY A 31 -1.03 -13.05 24.06
CA GLY A 31 -1.13 -14.24 23.19
C GLY A 31 -2.07 -15.34 23.70
N GLY A 32 -2.28 -15.44 25.02
CA GLY A 32 -3.24 -16.37 25.60
C GLY A 32 -4.71 -15.97 25.36
N GLU A 33 -5.00 -14.68 25.23
CA GLU A 33 -6.32 -14.19 24.84
C GLU A 33 -6.59 -14.43 23.36
N LEU A 34 -5.57 -14.21 22.53
CA LEU A 34 -5.64 -14.50 21.10
C LEU A 34 -6.00 -15.96 20.86
N LYS A 35 -5.24 -16.90 21.42
CA LYS A 35 -5.49 -18.34 21.23
C LYS A 35 -6.89 -18.77 21.67
N ARG A 36 -7.41 -18.20 22.76
CA ARG A 36 -8.77 -18.48 23.24
C ARG A 36 -9.83 -17.92 22.28
N ALA A 37 -9.62 -16.72 21.77
CA ALA A 37 -10.53 -16.11 20.79
C ALA A 37 -10.53 -16.88 19.47
N GLU A 38 -9.36 -17.28 18.98
CA GLU A 38 -9.20 -18.09 17.77
C GLU A 38 -9.91 -19.44 17.93
N ALA A 39 -9.65 -20.16 19.03
CA ALA A 39 -10.31 -21.44 19.30
C ALA A 39 -11.84 -21.31 19.38
N ALA A 40 -12.33 -20.21 19.95
CA ALA A 40 -13.77 -19.95 20.04
C ALA A 40 -14.42 -19.61 18.69
N CYS A 41 -13.69 -19.03 17.74
CA CYS A 41 -14.18 -18.76 16.40
C CYS A 41 -14.02 -19.97 15.47
N LEU A 42 -12.93 -20.73 15.60
CA LEU A 42 -12.69 -21.93 14.82
C LEU A 42 -13.63 -23.08 15.18
N SER A 43 -14.20 -23.08 16.39
CA SER A 43 -15.21 -24.07 16.79
C SER A 43 -16.56 -23.87 16.09
N THR A 44 -16.81 -22.69 15.50
CA THR A 44 -18.07 -22.36 14.84
C THR A 44 -17.95 -22.33 13.32
N THR A 45 -16.75 -22.13 12.78
CA THR A 45 -16.52 -22.04 11.34
C THR A 45 -15.09 -22.39 10.95
N SER A 46 -14.96 -23.00 9.77
CA SER A 46 -13.70 -23.14 9.04
C SER A 46 -13.58 -22.15 7.87
N GLU A 47 -14.64 -21.40 7.58
CA GLU A 47 -14.67 -20.41 6.50
C GLU A 47 -13.91 -19.15 6.91
N ARG A 48 -12.98 -18.73 6.06
CA ARG A 48 -12.02 -17.65 6.37
C ARG A 48 -12.70 -16.31 6.68
N SER A 49 -13.69 -15.93 5.87
CA SER A 49 -14.43 -14.68 6.04
C SER A 49 -15.31 -14.70 7.30
N ALA A 50 -15.94 -15.84 7.60
CA ALA A 50 -16.72 -16.02 8.81
C ALA A 50 -15.84 -16.00 10.08
N PHE A 51 -14.64 -16.58 10.00
CA PHE A 51 -13.65 -16.49 11.08
C PHE A 51 -13.23 -15.04 11.34
N ALA A 52 -12.91 -14.27 10.30
CA ALA A 52 -12.53 -12.86 10.42
C ALA A 52 -13.65 -12.04 11.07
N GLN A 53 -14.91 -12.22 10.63
CA GLN A 53 -16.07 -11.55 11.22
C GLN A 53 -16.26 -11.91 12.70
N CYS A 54 -16.07 -13.18 13.07
CA CYS A 54 -16.14 -13.61 14.47
C CYS A 54 -15.06 -12.95 15.34
N MET A 55 -13.84 -12.84 14.82
CA MET A 55 -12.74 -12.19 15.52
C MET A 55 -12.97 -10.67 15.64
N GLU A 56 -13.42 -10.01 14.56
CA GLU A 56 -13.77 -8.58 14.57
C GLU A 56 -14.90 -8.26 15.53
N ALA A 57 -15.94 -9.08 15.60
CA ALA A 57 -17.02 -8.96 16.59
C ALA A 57 -16.51 -9.05 18.04
N LYS A 58 -15.38 -9.73 18.27
CA LYS A 58 -14.68 -9.82 19.57
C LYS A 58 -13.65 -8.69 19.77
N GLY A 59 -13.60 -7.71 18.86
CA GLY A 59 -12.72 -6.55 18.89
C GLY A 59 -11.29 -6.83 18.44
N TRP A 60 -11.06 -7.90 17.69
CA TRP A 60 -9.76 -8.19 17.07
C TRP A 60 -9.73 -7.63 15.66
N TRP A 61 -8.74 -6.80 15.37
CA TRP A 61 -8.44 -6.43 14.00
C TRP A 61 -7.82 -7.62 13.29
N THR A 62 -8.55 -8.22 12.34
CA THR A 62 -8.12 -9.45 11.64
C THR A 62 -8.01 -9.21 10.14
N ARG A 63 -6.87 -9.54 9.55
CA ARG A 63 -6.59 -9.39 8.11
C ARG A 63 -6.00 -10.64 7.52
N SER A 64 -6.32 -10.90 6.25
CA SER A 64 -5.74 -12.02 5.52
C SER A 64 -4.34 -11.69 5.01
N MET A 65 -3.49 -12.70 4.95
CA MET A 65 -2.15 -12.64 4.39
C MET A 65 -2.21 -12.37 2.89
N ASP A 66 -3.24 -12.84 2.19
CA ASP A 66 -3.48 -12.49 0.78
C ASP A 66 -3.70 -10.98 0.64
N GLU A 67 -4.60 -10.39 1.43
CA GLU A 67 -4.82 -8.94 1.46
C GLU A 67 -3.54 -8.18 1.81
N LEU A 68 -2.75 -8.67 2.77
CA LEU A 68 -1.46 -8.06 3.10
C LEU A 68 -0.39 -8.26 2.01
N SER A 69 -0.49 -9.32 1.21
CA SER A 69 0.44 -9.60 0.11
C SER A 69 0.16 -8.76 -1.13
N GLU A 70 -1.08 -8.30 -1.29
CA GLU A 70 -1.47 -7.32 -2.32
C GLU A 70 -1.02 -5.89 -1.96
N ILE A 71 -0.63 -5.64 -0.71
CA ILE A 71 0.00 -4.39 -0.28
C ILE A 71 1.43 -4.33 -0.85
N GLY A 72 1.52 -4.00 -2.13
CA GLY A 72 2.78 -3.72 -2.81
C GLY A 72 3.27 -2.32 -2.44
N LEU A 73 4.49 -2.22 -1.93
CA LEU A 73 5.14 -0.92 -1.76
C LEU A 73 5.73 -0.48 -3.11
N VAL A 74 5.25 0.65 -3.62
CA VAL A 74 5.77 1.28 -4.84
C VAL A 74 6.34 2.66 -4.52
N MET A 75 7.30 3.10 -5.32
CA MET A 75 7.81 4.47 -5.22
C MET A 75 6.69 5.44 -5.60
N VAL A 76 6.61 6.57 -4.89
CA VAL A 76 5.57 7.59 -5.15
C VAL A 76 5.67 8.13 -6.58
N GLU A 77 6.88 8.31 -7.13
CA GLU A 77 7.07 8.71 -8.53
C GLU A 77 6.41 7.74 -9.52
N ASP A 78 6.51 6.43 -9.29
CA ASP A 78 5.94 5.40 -10.17
C ASP A 78 4.41 5.34 -10.06
N ALA A 79 3.86 5.56 -8.86
CA ALA A 79 2.41 5.65 -8.63
C ALA A 79 1.78 6.86 -9.35
N GLU A 80 2.45 8.01 -9.30
CA GLU A 80 1.99 9.24 -9.96
C GLU A 80 2.10 9.18 -11.50
N ALA A 81 3.07 8.42 -12.03
CA ALA A 81 3.24 8.26 -13.47
C ALA A 81 2.11 7.42 -14.11
N GLY A 82 1.52 6.47 -13.38
CA GLY A 82 0.43 5.62 -13.87
C GLY A 82 -0.95 6.28 -13.96
N ALA A 83 -1.13 7.45 -13.33
CA ALA A 83 -2.43 8.12 -13.24
C ALA A 83 -2.74 9.06 -14.43
N THR A 84 -1.82 9.22 -15.40
CA THR A 84 -1.94 10.27 -16.45
C THR A 84 -2.39 9.78 -17.83
N ASP A 85 -2.69 8.48 -18.04
CA ASP A 85 -3.04 7.94 -19.39
C ASP A 85 -4.55 7.78 -19.67
N ALA A 86 -5.44 8.16 -18.75
CA ALA A 86 -6.89 8.10 -18.98
C ALA A 86 -7.48 9.50 -19.15
N GLY A 87 -7.36 10.11 -20.33
CA GLY A 87 -7.97 11.42 -20.56
C GLY A 87 -7.85 12.02 -21.95
N VAL A 88 -8.83 11.68 -22.79
CA VAL A 88 -9.31 12.44 -23.98
C VAL A 88 -8.56 12.20 -25.30
N THR A 89 -8.96 11.11 -25.95
CA THR A 89 -9.12 11.07 -27.41
C THR A 89 -10.35 11.89 -27.78
N LEU A 90 -10.19 13.04 -28.45
CA LEU A 90 -11.27 13.70 -29.17
C LEU A 90 -10.87 13.84 -30.63
N GLY A 91 -11.80 13.42 -31.48
CA GLY A 91 -11.60 13.01 -32.85
C GLY A 91 -11.21 14.14 -33.81
N ALA A 92 -10.55 13.69 -34.88
CA ALA A 92 -10.43 14.42 -36.13
C ALA A 92 -11.80 14.55 -36.83
N PRO A 93 -11.94 15.54 -37.73
CA PRO A 93 -12.27 15.20 -39.11
C PRO A 93 -11.34 15.90 -40.14
N PRO A 94 -11.38 15.48 -41.43
CA PRO A 94 -10.35 15.78 -42.43
C PRO A 94 -10.66 16.97 -43.37
N ASP A 95 -9.66 17.28 -44.23
CA ASP A 95 -9.63 18.14 -45.44
C ASP A 95 -8.99 19.56 -45.40
N ALA A 96 -7.66 19.58 -45.64
CA ALA A 96 -6.78 20.36 -46.57
C ALA A 96 -7.03 21.85 -46.95
N PRO A 97 -6.04 22.64 -47.49
CA PRO A 97 -4.61 22.37 -47.72
C PRO A 97 -3.60 23.43 -47.19
N ASN A 98 -2.36 22.97 -47.04
CA ASN A 98 -1.05 23.62 -46.85
C ASN A 98 -0.92 25.16 -47.04
N ARG A 99 -0.57 25.90 -45.97
CA ARG A 99 0.28 27.10 -46.05
C ARG A 99 1.02 27.37 -44.74
N GLY A 100 2.35 27.19 -44.78
CA GLY A 100 3.30 27.69 -43.78
C GLY A 100 3.52 26.79 -42.58
N VAL A 101 4.72 26.22 -42.46
CA VAL A 101 5.19 25.58 -41.22
C VAL A 101 5.25 26.66 -40.13
N PRO A 102 4.42 26.60 -39.07
CA PRO A 102 4.63 27.43 -37.89
C PRO A 102 5.89 26.91 -37.17
N PRO A 103 6.68 27.77 -36.50
CA PRO A 103 7.72 27.29 -35.60
C PRO A 103 7.08 26.32 -34.61
N ALA A 104 7.71 25.15 -34.44
CA ALA A 104 7.25 24.12 -33.52
C ALA A 104 6.92 24.78 -32.17
N ALA A 105 5.62 24.88 -31.86
CA ALA A 105 5.19 25.36 -30.57
C ALA A 105 5.85 24.45 -29.53
N ALA A 106 6.69 25.06 -28.69
CA ALA A 106 7.26 24.38 -27.54
C ALA A 106 6.10 23.72 -26.80
N ARG A 107 6.16 22.40 -26.62
CA ARG A 107 5.24 21.68 -25.74
C ARG A 107 5.20 22.46 -24.43
N PRO A 108 4.00 22.80 -23.90
CA PRO A 108 3.91 23.39 -22.57
C PRO A 108 4.66 22.48 -21.61
N ALA A 109 5.59 23.06 -20.85
CA ALA A 109 6.20 22.33 -19.75
C ALA A 109 5.06 21.79 -18.87
N PRO A 110 5.14 20.55 -18.38
CA PRO A 110 4.13 20.03 -17.47
C PRO A 110 3.96 21.02 -16.30
N PRO A 111 2.72 21.23 -15.82
CA PRO A 111 2.48 22.16 -14.73
C PRO A 111 3.39 21.78 -13.56
N LYS A 112 4.08 22.78 -13.00
CA LYS A 112 4.86 22.58 -11.78
C LYS A 112 3.90 22.08 -10.72
N LYS A 113 4.15 20.88 -10.19
CA LYS A 113 3.32 20.30 -9.14
C LYS A 113 3.37 21.21 -7.90
N ASP A 114 2.25 21.35 -7.19
CA ASP A 114 2.15 22.28 -6.07
C ASP A 114 3.02 21.76 -4.89
N PRO A 115 3.92 22.57 -4.32
CA PRO A 115 4.70 22.20 -3.15
C PRO A 115 3.86 21.79 -1.93
N LEU A 116 2.60 22.21 -1.84
CA LEU A 116 1.66 21.87 -0.77
C LEU A 116 0.77 20.66 -1.10
N ASP A 117 0.89 20.09 -2.31
CA ASP A 117 0.23 18.83 -2.65
C ASP A 117 0.51 17.77 -1.58
N ARG A 118 -0.51 17.00 -1.22
CA ARG A 118 -0.41 15.97 -0.19
C ARG A 118 -0.10 14.62 -0.82
N LEU A 119 0.99 14.01 -0.37
CA LEU A 119 1.45 12.70 -0.80
C LEU A 119 1.25 11.70 0.34
N ARG A 120 0.60 10.58 0.05
CA ARG A 120 0.46 9.45 0.98
C ARG A 120 1.79 8.71 1.03
N ILE A 121 2.35 8.54 2.22
CA ILE A 121 3.59 7.78 2.42
C ILE A 121 3.32 6.70 3.45
N ALA A 122 3.45 5.44 3.02
CA ALA A 122 3.32 4.28 3.88
C ALA A 122 4.63 3.99 4.63
N MET A 123 5.78 4.19 3.97
CA MET A 123 7.08 3.92 4.58
C MET A 123 8.18 4.79 3.99
N TRP A 124 9.23 5.04 4.77
CA TRP A 124 10.46 5.69 4.33
C TRP A 124 11.63 4.71 4.37
N ALA A 125 12.46 4.73 3.34
CA ALA A 125 13.65 3.90 3.25
C ALA A 125 14.89 4.72 2.91
N LYS A 126 16.01 4.42 3.57
CA LYS A 126 17.34 4.94 3.26
C LYS A 126 18.38 3.94 3.74
N ALA A 127 19.38 3.62 2.91
CA ALA A 127 20.40 2.65 3.25
C ALA A 127 21.17 3.10 4.52
N GLY A 128 21.21 2.22 5.54
CA GLY A 128 21.93 2.47 6.79
C GLY A 128 21.31 3.52 7.72
N ALA A 129 20.05 3.92 7.50
CA ALA A 129 19.36 4.92 8.34
C ALA A 129 18.00 4.40 8.83
N GLY A 130 17.63 4.77 10.06
CA GLY A 130 16.40 4.36 10.73
C GLY A 130 15.50 5.54 11.11
N GLY A 131 14.58 5.30 12.04
CA GLY A 131 13.56 6.28 12.43
C GLY A 131 14.14 7.56 13.03
N ALA A 132 15.23 7.48 13.81
CA ALA A 132 15.85 8.66 14.42
C ALA A 132 16.45 9.59 13.36
N GLU A 133 17.13 9.03 12.37
CA GLU A 133 17.71 9.78 11.25
C GLU A 133 16.61 10.39 10.36
N LEU A 134 15.47 9.69 10.20
CA LEU A 134 14.32 10.21 9.48
C LEU A 134 13.73 11.44 10.15
N GLU A 135 13.50 11.37 11.47
CA GLU A 135 12.94 12.49 12.23
C GLU A 135 13.90 13.70 12.26
N ALA A 136 15.21 13.46 12.37
CA ALA A 136 16.21 14.50 12.26
C ALA A 136 16.20 15.16 10.86
N ALA A 137 16.14 14.36 9.80
CA ALA A 137 16.07 14.86 8.42
C ALA A 137 14.78 15.64 8.16
N ARG A 138 13.64 15.16 8.67
CA ARG A 138 12.35 15.85 8.61
C ARG A 138 12.42 17.20 9.30
N SER A 139 12.95 17.24 10.52
CA SER A 139 13.11 18.49 11.28
C SER A 139 13.95 19.52 10.52
N GLN A 140 15.08 19.09 9.93
CA GLN A 140 15.92 19.97 9.08
C GLN A 140 15.19 20.47 7.82
N CYS A 141 14.31 19.67 7.24
CA CYS A 141 13.50 20.11 6.11
C CYS A 141 12.48 21.17 6.54
N LEU A 142 11.81 20.94 7.67
CA LEU A 142 10.80 21.87 8.20
C LEU A 142 11.37 23.21 8.65
N THR A 143 12.63 23.26 9.14
CA THR A 143 13.30 24.56 9.42
C THR A 143 13.49 25.41 8.18
N THR A 144 13.57 24.80 7.00
CA THR A 144 13.75 25.51 5.72
C THR A 144 12.42 25.83 5.04
N LEU A 145 11.45 24.91 5.17
CA LEU A 145 10.16 24.98 4.48
C LEU A 145 9.09 25.76 5.26
N GLY A 146 9.20 25.81 6.59
CA GLY A 146 8.22 26.45 7.46
C GLY A 146 6.97 25.61 7.73
N GLU A 147 6.11 26.13 8.60
CA GLU A 147 4.96 25.43 9.20
C GLU A 147 3.95 24.88 8.17
N ALA A 148 3.79 25.53 7.01
CA ALA A 148 2.86 25.10 5.97
C ALA A 148 3.17 23.68 5.41
N HIS A 149 4.40 23.21 5.60
CA HIS A 149 4.86 21.91 5.13
C HIS A 149 4.80 20.79 6.17
N HIS A 150 4.32 21.06 7.39
CA HIS A 150 4.18 20.05 8.43
C HIS A 150 3.30 18.87 7.97
N SER A 151 3.74 17.66 8.34
CA SER A 151 2.96 16.44 8.13
C SER A 151 1.66 16.52 8.93
N ASP A 152 0.58 15.98 8.38
CA ASP A 152 -0.64 15.77 9.15
C ASP A 152 -0.56 14.36 9.75
N PRO A 153 -0.33 14.23 11.06
CA PRO A 153 -0.17 12.93 11.70
C PRO A 153 -1.45 12.09 11.67
N ALA A 154 -2.63 12.70 11.50
CA ALA A 154 -3.89 11.98 11.35
C ALA A 154 -4.11 11.46 9.92
N ALA A 155 -3.55 12.14 8.91
CA ALA A 155 -3.78 11.81 7.50
C ALA A 155 -2.75 10.84 6.89
N GLY A 156 -1.62 10.57 7.56
CA GLY A 156 -0.55 9.74 6.97
C GLY A 156 -0.03 10.30 5.64
N THR A 157 -0.07 11.63 5.50
CA THR A 157 0.38 12.35 4.30
C THR A 157 1.44 13.39 4.66
N VAL A 158 2.31 13.68 3.70
CA VAL A 158 3.31 14.75 3.76
C VAL A 158 3.07 15.73 2.61
N THR A 159 3.55 16.96 2.73
CA THR A 159 3.55 17.88 1.58
C THR A 159 4.60 17.47 0.55
N ARG A 160 4.40 17.85 -0.71
CA ARG A 160 5.36 17.64 -1.79
C ARG A 160 6.70 18.32 -1.52
N GLY A 161 6.71 19.52 -0.94
CA GLY A 161 7.96 20.19 -0.54
C GLY A 161 8.75 19.41 0.51
N LEU A 162 8.08 18.81 1.50
CA LEU A 162 8.73 17.96 2.49
C LEU A 162 9.24 16.65 1.86
N TYR A 163 8.44 16.06 0.96
CA TYR A 163 8.83 14.88 0.20
C TYR A 163 10.12 15.13 -0.60
N GLU A 164 10.16 16.20 -1.38
CA GLU A 164 11.31 16.57 -2.22
C GLU A 164 12.56 16.86 -1.40
N CYS A 165 12.42 17.55 -0.27
CA CYS A 165 13.54 17.79 0.64
C CYS A 165 14.12 16.47 1.20
N LEU A 166 13.27 15.53 1.58
CA LEU A 166 13.70 14.21 2.05
C LEU A 166 14.34 13.38 0.93
N ARG A 167 13.80 13.43 -0.30
CA ARG A 167 14.41 12.80 -1.49
C ARG A 167 15.81 13.34 -1.74
N ALA A 168 16.00 14.66 -1.67
CA ALA A 168 17.31 15.29 -1.83
C ALA A 168 18.32 14.85 -0.75
N LYS A 169 17.83 14.41 0.42
CA LYS A 169 18.64 13.83 1.51
C LYS A 169 18.83 12.31 1.39
N GLY A 170 18.43 11.71 0.28
CA GLY A 170 18.61 10.29 -0.03
C GLY A 170 17.55 9.36 0.56
N TRP A 171 16.43 9.89 1.04
CA TRP A 171 15.29 9.06 1.44
C TRP A 171 14.46 8.64 0.23
N ALA A 172 13.79 7.50 0.34
CA ALA A 172 12.79 7.01 -0.61
C ALA A 172 11.45 6.90 0.13
N GLY A 173 10.42 7.58 -0.37
CA GLY A 173 9.06 7.42 0.12
C GLY A 173 8.36 6.31 -0.65
N LEU A 174 7.78 5.38 0.07
CA LEU A 174 7.04 4.24 -0.46
C LEU A 174 5.56 4.43 -0.13
N THR A 175 4.71 4.27 -1.13
CA THR A 175 3.26 4.24 -0.97
C THR A 175 2.76 2.81 -1.17
N LEU A 176 1.56 2.54 -0.65
CA LEU A 176 0.83 1.34 -1.02
C LEU A 176 0.33 1.49 -2.46
N ARG A 177 0.39 0.41 -3.22
CA ARG A 177 -0.23 0.27 -4.53
C ARG A 177 -1.74 0.15 -4.43
#